data_AF-A0A800F3I5-F1
#
_entry.id   AF-A0A800F3I5-F1
#
_cell.length_a   1.000
_cell.length_b   1.000
_cell.length_c   1.000
_cell.angle_alpha   90.00
_cell.angle_beta   90.00
_cell.angle_gamma   90.00
#
_symmetry.space_group_name_H-M   'P 1'
#
loop_
_entity.id
_entity.type
_entity.pdbx_description
1 polymer ?
#
loop_
_entity_poly.entity_id
_entity_poly.type
_entity_poly.pdbx_seq_one_letter_code
_entity_poly.pdbx_strand_id
1 'polypeptide(L)'
;MTNQTESNDNPSNFIRAIIEKNISQKLYANKKWAGTPGDKDHHKKGTQDLAKIRTRFPPEPNGYLHIGHAKSIFLNFGLANDFNGACHLRFDDTNPEKENDEFVKSIIDDVKWLGFDWQFNKESNLYYASNYFDLMYAAAKLLIQSGHVVVLTNKVVDEVMKLGAIEKSRII
;
A
#
# COMPACT_ATOMS: atom_id res chain seq x y z
N MET A 1 -19.26 -10.11 -45.15
CA MET A 1 -18.25 -10.78 -44.31
C MET A 1 -18.10 -9.96 -43.05
N THR A 2 -18.75 -10.39 -41.97
CA THR A 2 -18.75 -9.73 -40.66
C THR A 2 -17.46 -10.09 -39.92
N ASN A 3 -16.63 -9.09 -39.62
CA ASN A 3 -15.45 -9.25 -38.76
C ASN A 3 -15.92 -9.67 -37.37
N GLN A 4 -15.58 -10.91 -37.00
CA GLN A 4 -15.62 -11.36 -35.62
C GLN A 4 -14.56 -10.58 -34.86
N THR A 5 -14.99 -9.80 -33.89
CA THR A 5 -14.11 -9.26 -32.86
C THR A 5 -13.75 -10.44 -31.97
N GLU A 6 -12.58 -11.02 -32.18
CA GLU A 6 -11.99 -11.99 -31.27
C GLU A 6 -11.85 -11.31 -29.90
N SER A 7 -12.72 -11.70 -28.96
CA SER A 7 -12.55 -11.40 -27.55
C SER A 7 -11.27 -12.10 -27.10
N ASN A 8 -10.22 -11.31 -26.91
CA ASN A 8 -8.94 -11.78 -26.43
C ASN A 8 -9.10 -12.16 -24.95
N ASP A 9 -9.66 -13.36 -24.71
CA ASP A 9 -9.97 -13.91 -23.40
C ASP A 9 -8.67 -14.43 -22.78
N ASN A 10 -7.75 -13.50 -22.56
CA ASN A 10 -6.50 -13.72 -21.85
C ASN A 10 -6.91 -14.01 -20.40
N PRO A 11 -6.46 -15.10 -19.75
CA PRO A 11 -6.77 -15.34 -18.34
C PRO A 11 -6.12 -14.23 -17.52
N SER A 12 -6.86 -13.14 -17.33
CA SER A 12 -6.44 -12.03 -16.48
C SER A 12 -6.33 -12.59 -15.07
N ASN A 13 -5.18 -12.39 -14.43
CA ASN A 13 -5.04 -12.62 -12.98
C ASN A 13 -6.22 -11.93 -12.26
N PHE A 14 -6.81 -12.55 -11.25
CA PHE A 14 -8.00 -12.06 -10.52
C PHE A 14 -7.92 -10.57 -10.13
N ILE A 15 -6.71 -10.04 -9.85
CA ILE A 15 -6.49 -8.62 -9.55
C ILE A 15 -6.91 -7.73 -10.73
N ARG A 16 -6.52 -8.08 -11.96
CA ARG A 16 -6.89 -7.33 -13.18
C ARG A 16 -8.40 -7.38 -13.40
N ALA A 17 -9.01 -8.55 -13.29
CA ALA A 17 -10.45 -8.71 -13.42
C ALA A 17 -11.22 -7.82 -12.43
N ILE A 18 -10.74 -7.69 -11.18
CA ILE A 18 -11.32 -6.80 -10.18
C ILE A 18 -11.15 -5.33 -10.59
N ILE A 19 -9.97 -4.94 -11.06
CA ILE A 19 -9.70 -3.57 -11.53
C ILE A 19 -10.62 -3.20 -12.69
N GLU A 20 -10.68 -4.06 -13.71
CA GLU A 20 -11.51 -3.86 -14.90
C GLU A 20 -12.99 -3.76 -14.55
N LYS A 21 -13.48 -4.63 -13.66
CA LYS A 21 -14.84 -4.56 -13.12
C LYS A 21 -15.10 -3.24 -12.39
N ASN A 22 -14.19 -2.80 -11.52
CA ASN A 22 -14.37 -1.55 -10.77
C ASN A 22 -14.36 -0.33 -11.69
N ILE A 23 -13.52 -0.34 -12.74
CA ILE A 23 -13.47 0.71 -13.76
C ILE A 23 -14.76 0.71 -14.59
N SER A 24 -15.24 -0.46 -15.05
CA SER A 24 -16.47 -0.55 -15.86
C SER A 24 -17.71 -0.11 -15.07
N GLN A 25 -17.75 -0.40 -13.77
CA GLN A 25 -18.80 0.06 -12.85
C GLN A 25 -18.62 1.52 -12.39
N LYS A 26 -17.53 2.19 -12.78
CA LYS A 26 -17.20 3.56 -12.36
C LYS A 26 -17.18 3.75 -10.83
N LEU A 27 -16.84 2.69 -10.08
CA LEU A 27 -16.95 2.65 -8.62
C LEU A 27 -16.20 3.80 -7.92
N TYR A 28 -15.05 4.20 -8.47
CA TYR A 28 -14.19 5.24 -7.92
C TYR A 28 -14.08 6.47 -8.82
N ALA A 29 -14.95 6.63 -9.81
CA ALA A 29 -14.85 7.73 -10.79
C ALA A 29 -14.91 9.12 -10.15
N ASN A 30 -15.61 9.26 -9.03
CA ASN A 30 -15.75 10.53 -8.28
C ASN A 30 -14.83 10.61 -7.06
N LYS A 31 -13.88 9.68 -6.91
CA LYS A 31 -12.91 9.72 -5.82
C LYS A 31 -12.10 11.00 -5.93
N LYS A 32 -11.89 11.67 -4.79
CA LYS A 32 -11.05 12.86 -4.72
C LYS A 32 -9.66 12.52 -4.20
N TRP A 33 -8.67 13.23 -4.70
CA TRP A 33 -7.28 13.17 -4.28
C TRP A 33 -6.75 14.57 -4.02
N ALA A 34 -6.01 14.72 -2.92
CA ALA A 34 -5.55 16.02 -2.44
C ALA A 34 -4.03 16.20 -2.61
N GLY A 35 -3.38 15.36 -3.42
CA GLY A 35 -1.94 15.38 -3.67
C GLY A 35 -1.11 14.56 -2.69
N THR A 36 -1.60 14.35 -1.47
CA THR A 36 -0.93 13.56 -0.44
C THR A 36 -1.89 12.59 0.25
N PRO A 37 -1.39 11.49 0.86
CA PRO A 37 -2.20 10.66 1.72
C PRO A 37 -2.74 11.44 2.91
N GLY A 38 -3.98 11.16 3.28
CA GLY A 38 -4.62 11.77 4.44
C GLY A 38 -5.98 11.15 4.70
N ASP A 39 -6.72 11.75 5.63
CA ASP A 39 -8.06 11.30 5.98
C ASP A 39 -9.12 11.71 4.94
N LYS A 40 -10.38 11.38 5.25
CA LYS A 40 -11.53 11.71 4.41
C LYS A 40 -11.67 13.23 4.20
N ASP A 41 -11.44 14.03 5.22
CA ASP A 41 -11.65 15.48 5.16
C ASP A 41 -10.52 16.18 4.40
N HIS A 42 -9.30 15.67 4.49
CA HIS A 42 -8.18 16.03 3.63
C HIS A 42 -8.53 15.79 2.16
N HIS A 43 -9.01 14.58 1.81
CA HIS A 43 -9.37 14.25 0.43
C HIS A 43 -10.61 14.99 -0.10
N LYS A 44 -11.56 15.39 0.76
CA LYS A 44 -12.71 16.22 0.33
C LYS A 44 -12.29 17.55 -0.30
N LYS A 45 -11.18 18.13 0.18
CA LYS A 45 -10.58 19.38 -0.31
C LYS A 45 -9.82 19.19 -1.63
N GLY A 46 -9.54 17.96 -2.00
CA GLY A 46 -8.86 17.60 -3.25
C GLY A 46 -9.72 17.77 -4.50
N THR A 47 -9.07 17.59 -5.64
CA THR A 47 -9.71 17.52 -6.96
C THR A 47 -10.09 16.07 -7.27
N GLN A 48 -10.78 15.85 -8.39
CA GLN A 48 -11.06 14.50 -8.87
C GLN A 48 -9.74 13.76 -9.14
N ASP A 49 -9.64 12.54 -8.64
CA ASP A 49 -8.45 11.71 -8.82
C ASP A 49 -8.33 11.30 -10.29
N LEU A 50 -7.22 11.70 -10.92
CA LEU A 50 -6.93 11.37 -12.32
C LEU A 50 -6.41 9.93 -12.47
N ALA A 51 -5.89 9.34 -11.38
CA ALA A 51 -5.40 7.97 -11.38
C ALA A 51 -6.59 7.00 -11.38
N LYS A 52 -6.72 6.14 -12.40
CA LYS A 52 -7.80 5.14 -12.44
C LYS A 52 -7.67 4.12 -11.31
N ILE A 53 -6.43 3.79 -10.95
CA ILE A 53 -6.07 2.98 -9.79
C ILE A 53 -4.90 3.61 -9.04
N ARG A 54 -4.79 3.30 -7.74
CA ARG A 54 -3.61 3.60 -6.94
C ARG A 54 -3.10 2.33 -6.27
N THR A 55 -1.89 1.92 -6.59
CA THR A 55 -1.19 0.77 -5.98
C THR A 55 -0.08 1.26 -5.07
N ARG A 56 0.61 0.35 -4.37
CA ARG A 56 1.75 0.72 -3.53
C ARG A 56 2.78 -0.40 -3.44
N PHE A 57 4.05 -0.03 -3.43
CA PHE A 57 5.14 -0.89 -2.98
C PHE A 57 5.66 -0.34 -1.65
N PRO A 58 5.40 -1.03 -0.52
CA PRO A 58 5.76 -0.52 0.80
C PRO A 58 6.93 -1.28 1.47
N PRO A 59 8.19 -1.05 1.05
CA PRO A 59 9.33 -1.73 1.67
C PRO A 59 9.66 -1.13 3.05
N GLU A 60 10.07 -1.99 3.99
CA GLU A 60 10.75 -1.56 5.21
C GLU A 60 12.22 -1.25 4.88
N PRO A 61 12.76 -0.06 5.22
CA PRO A 61 14.14 0.30 4.89
C PRO A 61 15.13 -0.23 5.95
N ASN A 62 15.11 -1.55 6.18
CA ASN A 62 15.97 -2.26 7.14
C ASN A 62 16.86 -3.35 6.50
N GLY A 63 16.90 -3.40 5.17
CA GLY A 63 17.72 -4.31 4.39
C GLY A 63 17.63 -4.06 2.88
N TYR A 64 18.50 -4.72 2.12
CA TYR A 64 18.49 -4.64 0.65
C TYR A 64 17.32 -5.44 0.04
N LEU A 65 16.85 -4.99 -1.13
CA LEU A 65 15.84 -5.72 -1.85
C LEU A 65 16.39 -7.07 -2.36
N HIS A 66 15.50 -8.05 -2.50
CA HIS A 66 15.81 -9.35 -3.06
C HIS A 66 14.76 -9.70 -4.11
N ILE A 67 14.92 -10.83 -4.81
CA ILE A 67 14.07 -11.21 -5.94
C ILE A 67 12.56 -11.29 -5.61
N GLY A 68 12.21 -11.54 -4.34
CA GLY A 68 10.83 -11.51 -3.87
C GLY A 68 10.22 -10.10 -3.98
N HIS A 69 11.00 -9.07 -3.67
CA HIS A 69 10.59 -7.67 -3.84
C HIS A 69 10.42 -7.30 -5.30
N ALA A 70 11.28 -7.81 -6.20
CA ALA A 70 11.13 -7.56 -7.63
C ALA A 70 9.73 -7.97 -8.13
N LYS A 71 9.21 -9.14 -7.70
CA LYS A 71 7.84 -9.57 -8.04
C LYS A 71 6.78 -8.55 -7.58
N SER A 72 6.91 -8.03 -6.37
CA SER A 72 5.99 -7.02 -5.82
C SER A 72 6.06 -5.69 -6.58
N ILE A 73 7.28 -5.27 -6.95
CA ILE A 73 7.52 -4.06 -7.77
C ILE A 73 6.84 -4.21 -9.13
N PHE A 74 7.15 -5.27 -9.89
CA PHE A 74 6.54 -5.51 -11.20
C PHE A 74 5.02 -5.59 -11.14
N LEU A 75 4.46 -6.19 -10.09
CA LEU A 75 3.02 -6.26 -9.91
C LEU A 75 2.42 -4.87 -9.66
N ASN A 76 2.93 -4.11 -8.69
CA ASN A 76 2.30 -2.86 -8.26
C ASN A 76 2.52 -1.73 -9.27
N PHE A 77 3.77 -1.53 -9.72
CA PHE A 77 4.08 -0.50 -10.72
C PHE A 77 3.57 -0.89 -12.10
N GLY A 78 3.67 -2.17 -12.49
CA GLY A 78 3.13 -2.65 -13.77
C GLY A 78 1.62 -2.48 -13.86
N LEU A 79 0.86 -2.82 -12.81
CA LEU A 79 -0.60 -2.58 -12.79
C LEU A 79 -0.91 -1.08 -12.88
N ALA A 80 -0.21 -0.23 -12.15
CA ALA A 80 -0.42 1.21 -12.23
C ALA A 80 -0.17 1.73 -13.66
N ASN A 81 0.92 1.31 -14.31
CA ASN A 81 1.23 1.68 -15.68
C ASN A 81 0.13 1.22 -16.66
N ASP A 82 -0.25 -0.05 -16.60
CA ASP A 82 -1.22 -0.65 -17.54
C ASP A 82 -2.61 0.00 -17.48
N PHE A 83 -3.02 0.44 -16.29
CA PHE A 83 -4.33 1.04 -16.07
C PHE A 83 -4.29 2.57 -15.98
N ASN A 84 -3.17 3.22 -16.35
CA ASN A 84 -3.01 4.68 -16.25
C ASN A 84 -3.35 5.20 -14.84
N GLY A 85 -2.79 4.53 -13.84
CA GLY A 85 -2.88 4.83 -12.42
C GLY A 85 -1.54 5.26 -11.84
N ALA A 86 -1.52 5.50 -10.53
CA ALA A 86 -0.32 5.87 -9.78
C ALA A 86 0.15 4.71 -8.90
N CYS A 87 1.45 4.50 -8.77
CA CYS A 87 2.02 3.59 -7.78
C CYS A 87 2.76 4.41 -6.72
N HIS A 88 2.49 4.13 -5.46
CA HIS A 88 3.14 4.78 -4.33
C HIS A 88 4.38 3.97 -3.94
N LEU A 89 5.56 4.61 -3.93
CA LEU A 89 6.72 4.09 -3.20
C LEU A 89 6.62 4.63 -1.78
N ARG A 90 6.28 3.77 -0.81
CA ARG A 90 6.07 4.20 0.57
C ARG A 90 6.97 3.43 1.52
N PHE A 91 8.00 4.08 2.06
CA PHE A 91 8.82 3.46 3.08
C PHE A 91 7.97 3.18 4.34
N ASP A 92 8.01 1.95 4.83
CA ASP A 92 7.41 1.57 6.11
C ASP A 92 8.44 1.78 7.22
N ASP A 93 8.76 3.05 7.45
CA ASP A 93 9.75 3.56 8.40
C ASP A 93 9.12 3.81 9.77
N THR A 94 8.56 2.74 10.36
CA THR A 94 7.92 2.78 11.67
C THR A 94 8.77 2.21 12.81
N ASN A 95 9.99 1.76 12.53
CA ASN A 95 10.93 1.19 13.47
C ASN A 95 12.27 1.97 13.50
N PRO A 96 12.40 2.99 14.36
CA PRO A 96 13.55 3.89 14.35
C PRO A 96 14.90 3.21 14.64
N GLU A 97 14.92 2.01 15.24
CA GLU A 97 16.16 1.30 15.57
C GLU A 97 16.76 0.53 14.38
N LYS A 98 15.95 0.23 13.35
CA LYS A 98 16.36 -0.65 12.24
C LYS A 98 16.50 0.07 10.92
N GLU A 99 16.23 1.36 10.90
CA GLU A 99 16.18 2.18 9.69
C GLU A 99 17.54 2.78 9.38
N ASN A 100 17.92 2.76 8.10
CA ASN A 100 19.15 3.38 7.61
C ASN A 100 18.90 4.06 6.26
N ASP A 101 19.34 5.30 6.12
CA ASP A 101 19.29 6.08 4.89
C ASP A 101 19.94 5.35 3.69
N GLU A 102 20.94 4.50 3.97
CA GLU A 102 21.55 3.63 2.99
C GLU A 102 20.54 2.70 2.31
N PHE A 103 19.65 2.07 3.08
CA PHE A 103 18.63 1.16 2.55
C PHE A 103 17.56 1.93 1.77
N VAL A 104 17.16 3.10 2.24
CA VAL A 104 16.26 4.01 1.50
C VAL A 104 16.82 4.31 0.11
N LYS A 105 18.10 4.67 0.05
CA LYS A 105 18.78 4.98 -1.21
C LYS A 105 18.87 3.75 -2.11
N SER A 106 19.31 2.61 -1.59
CA SER A 106 19.42 1.36 -2.37
C SER A 106 18.07 0.95 -2.95
N ILE A 107 17.00 1.03 -2.16
CA ILE A 107 15.64 0.70 -2.62
C ILE A 107 15.20 1.62 -3.76
N ILE A 108 15.46 2.93 -3.66
CA ILE A 108 15.17 3.89 -4.72
C ILE A 108 15.94 3.54 -6.00
N ASP A 109 17.22 3.24 -5.86
CA ASP A 109 18.10 2.92 -6.99
C ASP A 109 17.67 1.61 -7.65
N ASP A 110 17.28 0.59 -6.87
CA ASP A 110 16.77 -0.70 -7.37
C ASP A 110 15.44 -0.55 -8.12
N VAL A 111 14.49 0.23 -7.59
CA VAL A 111 13.20 0.49 -8.25
C VAL A 111 13.41 1.19 -9.60
N LYS A 112 14.30 2.20 -9.63
CA LYS A 112 14.67 2.90 -10.86
C LYS A 112 15.42 2.01 -11.83
N TRP A 113 16.32 1.18 -11.34
CA TRP A 113 17.09 0.22 -12.15
C TRP A 113 16.17 -0.80 -12.84
N LEU A 114 15.10 -1.23 -12.16
CA LEU A 114 14.04 -2.06 -12.73
C LEU A 114 13.13 -1.33 -13.74
N GLY A 115 13.37 -0.04 -13.99
CA GLY A 115 12.66 0.77 -14.98
C GLY A 115 11.35 1.38 -14.49
N PHE A 116 11.14 1.44 -13.17
CA PHE A 116 9.94 2.03 -12.57
C PHE A 116 10.25 3.33 -11.83
N ASP A 117 9.25 4.19 -11.74
CA ASP A 117 9.24 5.35 -10.85
C ASP A 117 7.84 5.54 -10.24
N TRP A 118 7.77 6.45 -9.27
CA TRP A 118 6.55 6.82 -8.54
C TRP A 118 5.98 8.15 -9.01
N GLN A 119 6.36 8.63 -10.19
CA GLN A 119 5.81 9.84 -10.77
C GLN A 119 4.47 9.53 -11.41
N PHE A 120 3.50 10.40 -11.17
CA PHE A 120 2.22 10.34 -11.87
C PHE A 120 1.77 11.77 -12.18
N ASN A 121 1.68 12.11 -13.47
CA ASN A 121 1.46 13.48 -13.93
C ASN A 121 2.49 14.46 -13.34
N LYS A 122 2.04 15.36 -12.45
CA LYS A 122 2.87 16.38 -11.78
C LYS A 122 3.20 16.02 -10.32
N GLU A 123 2.82 14.83 -9.88
CA GLU A 123 2.94 14.37 -8.50
C GLU A 123 4.06 13.35 -8.34
N SER A 124 4.89 13.54 -7.31
CA SER A 124 5.85 12.54 -6.84
C SER A 124 5.21 11.74 -5.71
N ASN A 125 4.85 10.48 -5.97
CA ASN A 125 4.20 9.59 -5.01
C ASN A 125 5.21 8.83 -4.12
N LEU A 126 6.21 9.55 -3.60
CA LEU A 126 7.18 9.04 -2.63
C LEU A 126 6.74 9.45 -1.23
N TYR A 127 6.58 8.47 -0.36
CA TYR A 127 6.03 8.67 0.97
C TYR A 127 6.81 7.91 2.04
N TYR A 128 6.63 8.35 3.28
CA TYR A 128 7.21 7.77 4.48
C TYR A 128 6.07 7.55 5.47
N ALA A 129 5.98 6.36 6.06
CA ALA A 129 4.95 6.01 7.02
C ALA A 129 5.04 6.86 8.29
N SER A 130 6.25 7.22 8.72
CA SER A 130 6.53 8.10 9.86
C SER A 130 5.82 9.46 9.77
N ASN A 131 5.70 10.03 8.56
CA ASN A 131 4.98 11.29 8.32
C ASN A 131 3.48 11.21 8.65
N TYR A 132 2.93 10.02 8.86
CA TYR A 132 1.52 9.81 9.21
C TYR A 132 1.30 9.48 10.69
N PHE A 133 2.32 9.52 11.54
CA PHE A 133 2.18 9.16 12.96
C PHE A 133 1.09 9.95 13.70
N ASP A 134 0.94 11.25 13.43
CA ASP A 134 -0.14 12.05 14.02
C ASP A 134 -1.53 11.52 13.63
N LEU A 135 -1.69 11.12 12.36
CA LEU A 135 -2.93 10.53 11.86
C LEU A 135 -3.18 9.14 12.47
N MET A 136 -2.14 8.30 12.56
CA MET A 136 -2.24 6.99 13.20
C MET A 136 -2.61 7.11 14.68
N TYR A 137 -2.01 8.06 15.39
CA TYR A 137 -2.32 8.35 16.79
C TYR A 137 -3.75 8.86 16.97
N ALA A 138 -4.21 9.78 16.11
CA ALA A 138 -5.60 10.24 16.11
C ALA A 138 -6.59 9.08 15.86
N ALA A 139 -6.29 8.20 14.90
CA ALA A 139 -7.09 7.02 14.63
C ALA A 139 -7.12 6.05 15.81
N ALA A 140 -5.98 5.81 16.47
CA ALA A 140 -5.91 4.96 17.66
C ALA A 140 -6.80 5.47 18.79
N LYS A 141 -6.82 6.79 19.04
CA LYS A 141 -7.72 7.41 20.03
C LYS A 141 -9.20 7.15 19.70
N LEU A 142 -9.59 7.27 18.44
CA LEU A 142 -10.97 7.00 18.00
C LEU A 142 -11.34 5.52 18.17
N LEU A 143 -10.41 4.60 17.89
CA LEU A 143 -10.62 3.16 18.08
C LEU A 143 -10.80 2.79 19.55
N ILE A 144 -10.03 3.41 20.45
CA ILE A 144 -10.18 3.24 21.91
C ILE A 144 -11.54 3.80 22.35
N GLN A 145 -11.89 5.02 21.93
CA GLN A 145 -13.16 5.67 22.30
C GLN A 145 -14.40 4.90 21.80
N SER A 146 -14.28 4.23 20.65
CA SER A 146 -15.37 3.42 20.08
C SER A 146 -15.40 1.98 20.60
N GLY A 147 -14.51 1.61 21.53
CA GLY A 147 -14.50 0.28 22.16
C GLY A 147 -13.95 -0.85 21.28
N HIS A 148 -13.30 -0.53 20.15
CA HIS A 148 -12.72 -1.53 19.24
C HIS A 148 -11.31 -1.96 19.66
N VAL A 149 -10.66 -1.21 20.55
CA VAL A 149 -9.31 -1.49 21.04
C VAL A 149 -9.27 -1.29 22.56
N VAL A 150 -8.55 -2.17 23.25
CA VAL A 150 -8.28 -2.08 24.69
C VAL A 150 -6.78 -1.89 24.92
N VAL A 151 -6.42 -1.09 25.93
CA VAL A 151 -5.02 -0.90 26.34
C VAL A 151 -4.62 -2.09 27.22
N LEU A 152 -3.57 -2.81 26.81
CA LEU A 152 -2.99 -3.89 27.60
C LEU A 152 -1.93 -3.33 28.55
N THR A 153 -1.90 -3.85 29.78
CA THR A 153 -0.80 -3.62 30.72
C THR A 153 0.19 -4.78 30.64
N ASN A 154 1.44 -4.57 31.04
CA ASN A 154 2.49 -5.61 30.99
C ASN A 154 2.06 -6.93 31.64
N LYS A 155 1.29 -6.85 32.73
CA LYS A 155 0.75 -8.03 33.42
C LYS A 155 -0.19 -8.88 32.53
N VAL A 156 -0.99 -8.23 31.69
CA VAL A 156 -1.91 -8.89 30.75
C VAL A 156 -1.15 -9.40 29.52
N VAL A 157 -0.11 -8.68 29.07
CA VAL A 157 0.73 -9.12 27.95
C VAL A 157 1.43 -10.45 28.28
N ASP A 158 2.02 -10.57 29.47
CA ASP A 158 2.68 -11.80 29.90
C ASP A 158 1.70 -12.99 29.97
N GLU A 159 0.47 -12.74 30.39
CA GLU A 159 -0.59 -13.75 30.49
C GLU A 159 -1.08 -14.22 29.12
N VAL A 160 -1.31 -13.28 28.19
CA VAL A 160 -1.68 -13.57 26.79
C VAL A 160 -0.57 -14.32 26.06
N MET A 161 0.69 -13.92 26.24
CA MET A 161 1.83 -14.60 25.61
C MET A 161 2.01 -16.02 26.13
N LYS A 162 1.77 -16.27 27.43
CA LYS A 162 1.78 -17.62 28.01
C LYS A 162 0.68 -18.50 27.43
N LEU A 163 -0.53 -17.99 27.26
CA LEU A 163 -1.64 -18.73 26.66
C LEU A 163 -1.35 -19.12 25.20
N GLY A 164 -0.81 -18.20 24.39
CA GLY A 164 -0.42 -18.48 23.00
C GLY A 164 0.75 -19.47 22.88
N ALA A 165 1.66 -19.51 23.86
CA ALA A 165 2.73 -20.51 23.91
C ALA A 165 2.20 -21.92 24.28
N ILE A 166 1.18 -22.00 25.14
CA ILE A 166 0.51 -23.26 25.52
C ILE A 166 -0.28 -23.86 24.34
N GLU A 167 -0.87 -23.05 23.47
CA GLU A 167 -1.52 -23.56 22.25
C GLU A 167 -0.51 -24.09 21.23
N LYS A 168 0.65 -23.44 21.06
CA LYS A 168 1.69 -23.92 20.13
C LYS A 168 2.34 -25.23 20.57
N SER A 169 2.41 -25.52 21.87
CA SER A 169 2.97 -26.78 22.38
C SER A 169 2.00 -27.97 22.30
N ARG A 170 0.72 -27.76 21.98
CA ARG A 170 -0.29 -28.82 21.78
C ARG A 170 -0.43 -29.28 20.32
N ILE A 171 0.27 -28.66 19.37
CA ILE A 171 0.23 -28.98 17.93
C ILE A 171 1.52 -29.67 17.46
N ILE A 172 2.34 -30.19 18.39
CA ILE A 172 3.50 -31.04 18.08
C ILE A 172 3.27 -32.42 18.67
#